data_AF-A0A4E0RA69-F1
#
_entry.id   AF-A0A4E0RA69-F1
#
_cell.length_a   1.000
_cell.length_b   1.000
_cell.length_c   1.000
_cell.angle_alpha   90.00
_cell.angle_beta   90.00
_cell.angle_gamma   90.00
#
_symmetry.space_group_name_H-M   'P 1'
#
loop_
_entity.id
_entity.type
_entity.pdbx_description
1 polymer ?
#
loop_
_entity_poly.entity_id
_entity_poly.type
_entity_poly.pdbx_seq_one_letter_code
_entity_poly.pdbx_strand_id
1 'polypeptide(L)'
;MEHSLKSFCDKLYGEAILSQKGNYENVFLSPVSLYSVMAMVLAGSEGETKEQMLTALELNRTLGRDALHNSIGSAVRVCLKSLPGVTVSFGNRIYVRHGASILPQYKDIDLGDYDADVENVRGFH
;
A
#
# COMPACT_ATOMS: atom_id res chain seq x y z
N MET A 1 4.02 10.83 8.54
CA MET A 1 3.67 9.53 7.93
C MET A 1 3.01 8.59 8.94
N GLU A 2 3.61 8.41 10.12
CA GLU A 2 3.06 7.56 11.19
C GLU A 2 1.59 7.86 11.54
N HIS A 3 1.24 9.16 11.67
CA HIS A 3 -0.15 9.57 11.90
C HIS A 3 -1.11 9.10 10.79
N SER A 4 -0.73 9.28 9.52
CA SER A 4 -1.54 8.86 8.36
C SER A 4 -1.78 7.35 8.37
N LEU A 5 -0.72 6.57 8.61
CA LEU A 5 -0.82 5.10 8.71
C LEU A 5 -1.74 4.69 9.86
N LYS A 6 -1.56 5.27 11.06
CA LYS A 6 -2.41 4.95 12.21
C LYS A 6 -3.88 5.25 11.94
N SER A 7 -4.16 6.44 11.40
CA SER A 7 -5.53 6.87 11.14
C SER A 7 -6.20 6.05 10.04
N PHE A 8 -5.44 5.66 9.00
CA PHE A 8 -5.88 4.67 8.02
C PHE A 8 -6.24 3.33 8.68
N CYS A 9 -5.40 2.81 9.59
CA CYS A 9 -5.68 1.56 10.30
C CYS A 9 -6.98 1.64 11.10
N ASP A 10 -7.17 2.73 11.83
CA ASP A 10 -8.36 2.97 12.66
C ASP A 10 -9.62 3.01 11.78
N LYS A 11 -9.58 3.71 10.64
CA LYS A 11 -10.70 3.75 9.68
C LYS A 11 -10.96 2.39 9.04
N LEU A 12 -9.93 1.69 8.59
CA LEU A 12 -10.08 0.38 7.93
C LEU A 12 -10.77 -0.63 8.86
N TYR A 13 -10.35 -0.71 10.12
CA TYR A 13 -11.00 -1.58 11.09
C TYR A 13 -12.41 -1.10 11.44
N GLY A 14 -12.62 0.21 11.56
CA GLY A 14 -13.96 0.78 11.75
C GLY A 14 -14.92 0.34 10.63
N GLU A 15 -14.52 0.51 9.38
CA GLU A 15 -15.31 0.09 8.21
C GLU A 15 -15.50 -1.43 8.15
N ALA A 16 -14.47 -2.22 8.48
CA ALA A 16 -14.57 -3.67 8.54
C ALA A 16 -15.61 -4.14 9.58
N ILE A 17 -15.77 -3.43 10.70
CA ILE A 17 -16.80 -3.72 11.70
C ILE A 17 -18.18 -3.24 11.23
N LEU A 18 -18.27 -2.00 10.73
CA LEU A 18 -19.54 -1.39 10.29
C LEU A 18 -20.19 -2.15 9.12
N SER A 19 -19.37 -2.65 8.19
CA SER A 19 -19.82 -3.43 7.03
C SER A 19 -20.52 -4.74 7.38
N GLN A 20 -20.34 -5.27 8.59
CA GLN A 20 -20.97 -6.51 9.05
C GLN A 20 -22.44 -6.33 9.47
N LYS A 21 -22.92 -5.07 9.56
CA LYS A 21 -24.35 -4.74 9.77
C LYS A 21 -24.99 -5.46 10.97
N GLY A 22 -24.23 -5.67 12.04
CA GLY A 22 -24.71 -6.29 13.28
C GLY A 22 -24.62 -7.82 13.33
N ASN A 23 -24.18 -8.49 12.26
CA ASN A 23 -23.81 -9.91 12.30
C ASN A 23 -22.29 -10.05 12.48
N TYR A 24 -21.82 -9.83 13.72
CA TYR A 24 -20.39 -9.75 14.01
C TYR A 24 -19.68 -11.11 13.93
N GLU A 25 -18.66 -11.16 13.10
CA GLU A 25 -17.68 -12.22 12.95
C GLU A 25 -16.27 -11.70 13.26
N ASN A 26 -15.33 -12.64 13.42
CA ASN A 26 -13.93 -12.29 13.66
C ASN A 26 -13.33 -11.56 12.45
N VAL A 27 -12.64 -10.45 12.72
CA VAL A 27 -11.91 -9.68 11.70
C VAL A 27 -10.41 -9.86 11.92
N PHE A 28 -9.69 -10.32 10.89
CA PHE A 28 -8.24 -10.42 10.90
C PHE A 28 -7.67 -9.84 9.61
N LEU A 29 -6.96 -8.72 9.72
CA LEU A 29 -6.46 -7.94 8.59
C LEU A 29 -5.03 -7.47 8.89
N SER A 30 -4.26 -7.20 7.84
CA SER A 30 -2.99 -6.45 7.94
C SER A 30 -3.15 -5.08 7.29
N PRO A 31 -3.51 -4.04 8.06
CA PRO A 31 -3.64 -2.69 7.52
C PRO A 31 -2.35 -2.17 6.91
N VAL A 32 -1.19 -2.49 7.51
CA VAL A 32 0.12 -2.05 7.00
C VAL A 32 0.38 -2.63 5.61
N SER A 33 0.00 -3.90 5.38
CA SER A 33 0.11 -4.52 4.06
C SER A 33 -0.79 -3.86 3.03
N LEU A 34 -2.05 -3.59 3.39
CA LEU A 34 -2.99 -2.90 2.50
C LEU A 34 -2.54 -1.46 2.21
N TYR A 35 -2.04 -0.74 3.22
CA TYR A 35 -1.50 0.60 3.08
C TYR A 35 -0.35 0.63 2.07
N SER A 36 0.58 -0.32 2.18
CA SER A 36 1.69 -0.46 1.23
C SER A 36 1.19 -0.73 -0.19
N VAL A 37 0.25 -1.65 -0.38
CA VAL A 37 -0.29 -1.96 -1.72
C VAL A 37 -1.01 -0.77 -2.33
N MET A 38 -1.85 -0.09 -1.54
CA MET A 38 -2.53 1.11 -2.00
C MET A 38 -1.57 2.25 -2.33
N ALA A 39 -0.45 2.36 -1.61
CA ALA A 39 0.60 3.33 -1.91
C ALA A 39 1.37 3.01 -3.21
N MET A 40 1.55 1.72 -3.54
CA MET A 40 2.04 1.33 -4.88
C MET A 40 1.02 1.72 -5.96
N VAL A 41 -0.27 1.48 -5.75
CA VAL A 41 -1.29 1.93 -6.71
C VAL A 41 -1.30 3.46 -6.86
N LEU A 42 -1.10 4.20 -5.76
CA LEU A 42 -0.91 5.65 -5.80
C LEU A 42 0.27 6.04 -6.72
N ALA A 43 1.38 5.30 -6.68
CA ALA A 43 2.57 5.59 -7.49
C ALA A 43 2.31 5.52 -9.00
N GLY A 44 1.35 4.70 -9.42
CA GLY A 44 0.91 4.56 -10.82
C GLY A 44 -0.34 5.38 -11.18
N SER A 45 -0.91 6.12 -10.23
CA SER A 45 -2.15 6.90 -10.43
C SER A 45 -1.88 8.37 -10.75
N GLU A 46 -2.78 8.99 -11.50
CA GLU A 46 -2.77 10.43 -11.79
C GLU A 46 -4.19 11.01 -11.73
N GLY A 47 -4.30 12.34 -11.76
CA GLY A 47 -5.58 13.06 -11.77
C GLY A 47 -6.47 12.73 -10.57
N GLU A 48 -7.75 12.48 -10.82
CA GLU A 48 -8.74 12.21 -9.77
C GLU A 48 -8.44 10.94 -8.96
N THR A 49 -7.96 9.88 -9.61
CA THR A 49 -7.60 8.63 -8.94
C THR A 49 -6.50 8.85 -7.91
N LYS A 50 -5.49 9.68 -8.24
CA LYS A 50 -4.43 10.07 -7.32
C LYS A 50 -4.96 10.82 -6.12
N GLU A 51 -5.87 11.77 -6.33
CA GLU A 51 -6.48 12.54 -5.25
C GLU A 51 -7.33 11.68 -4.30
N GLN A 52 -8.07 10.71 -4.85
CA GLN A 52 -8.83 9.73 -4.07
C GLN A 52 -7.89 8.86 -3.23
N MET A 53 -6.78 8.40 -3.81
CA MET A 53 -5.78 7.59 -3.10
C MET A 53 -5.08 8.38 -1.98
N LEU A 54 -4.67 9.62 -2.24
CA LEU A 54 -4.09 10.50 -1.21
C LEU A 54 -5.05 10.72 -0.05
N THR A 55 -6.34 10.88 -0.34
CA THR A 55 -7.39 11.05 0.67
C THR A 55 -7.61 9.77 1.47
N ALA A 56 -7.72 8.62 0.80
CA ALA A 56 -7.93 7.33 1.44
C ALA A 56 -6.76 6.95 2.37
N LEU A 57 -5.52 7.23 1.96
CA LEU A 57 -4.31 6.96 2.73
C LEU A 57 -3.97 8.04 3.77
N GLU A 58 -4.81 9.08 3.86
CA GLU A 58 -4.63 10.24 4.75
C GLU A 58 -3.29 10.95 4.58
N LEU A 59 -2.84 11.05 3.34
CA LEU A 59 -1.55 11.64 2.99
C LEU A 59 -1.67 13.15 2.80
N ASN A 60 -0.63 13.86 3.22
CA ASN A 60 -0.49 15.27 2.93
C ASN A 60 -0.03 15.46 1.47
N ARG A 61 -0.65 16.42 0.77
CA ARG A 61 -0.39 16.80 -0.64
C ARG A 61 0.84 17.68 -0.82
N THR A 62 1.48 18.13 0.26
CA THR A 62 2.62 19.04 0.20
C THR A 62 3.93 18.36 -0.18
N LEU A 63 4.01 17.03 -0.10
CA LEU A 63 5.22 16.28 -0.45
C LEU A 63 5.27 15.99 -1.96
N GLY A 64 6.45 16.16 -2.55
CA GLY A 64 6.73 15.66 -3.89
C GLY A 64 6.69 14.12 -3.93
N ARG A 65 6.45 13.55 -5.12
CA ARG A 65 6.25 12.12 -5.35
C ARG A 65 7.32 11.25 -4.67
N ASP A 66 8.59 11.51 -4.93
CA ASP A 66 9.69 10.66 -4.43
C ASP A 66 9.80 10.74 -2.90
N ALA A 67 9.72 11.95 -2.34
CA ALA A 67 9.74 12.15 -0.88
C ALA A 67 8.52 11.50 -0.19
N LEU A 68 7.36 11.50 -0.87
CA LEU A 68 6.15 10.86 -0.39
C LEU A 68 6.32 9.34 -0.32
N HIS A 69 6.69 8.68 -1.42
CA HIS A 69 6.86 7.22 -1.46
C HIS A 69 7.97 6.75 -0.53
N ASN A 70 9.09 7.45 -0.48
CA ASN A 70 10.18 7.15 0.45
C ASN A 70 9.73 7.20 1.92
N SER A 71 8.96 8.24 2.28
CA SER A 71 8.43 8.39 3.63
C SER A 71 7.45 7.26 3.98
N ILE A 72 6.59 6.87 3.04
CA ILE A 72 5.64 5.76 3.22
C ILE A 72 6.39 4.44 3.39
N GLY A 73 7.30 4.11 2.46
CA GLY A 73 8.07 2.88 2.48
C GLY A 73 8.90 2.73 3.75
N SER A 74 9.50 3.82 4.22
CA SER A 74 10.21 3.87 5.51
C SER A 74 9.29 3.53 6.70
N ALA A 75 8.10 4.14 6.76
CA ALA A 75 7.14 3.86 7.82
C ALA A 75 6.66 2.39 7.80
N VAL A 76 6.36 1.84 6.62
CA VAL A 76 5.98 0.44 6.43
C VAL A 76 7.10 -0.50 6.91
N ARG A 77 8.36 -0.24 6.53
CA ARG A 77 9.51 -1.04 6.96
C ARG A 77 9.72 -1.01 8.47
N VAL A 78 9.51 0.14 9.12
CA VAL A 78 9.59 0.24 10.59
C VAL A 78 8.55 -0.65 11.26
N CYS A 79 7.31 -0.67 10.76
CA CYS A 79 6.24 -1.52 11.29
C CYS A 79 6.52 -3.02 11.10
N LEU A 80 7.26 -3.39 10.06
CA LEU A 80 7.46 -4.78 9.65
C LEU A 80 8.88 -5.29 9.95
N LYS A 81 9.63 -4.56 10.77
CA LYS A 81 10.98 -4.93 11.16
C LYS A 81 10.94 -6.14 12.10
N SER A 82 11.66 -7.21 11.73
CA SER A 82 11.89 -8.34 12.63
C SER A 82 12.73 -7.91 13.85
N LEU A 83 12.39 -8.47 15.01
CA LEU A 83 13.09 -8.24 16.28
C LEU A 83 13.64 -9.58 16.81
N PRO A 84 14.61 -9.58 17.75
CA PRO A 84 15.07 -10.82 18.36
C PRO A 84 13.89 -11.62 18.95
N GLY A 85 13.71 -12.86 18.45
CA GLY A 85 12.60 -13.73 18.86
C GLY A 85 11.27 -13.50 18.12
N VAL A 86 11.20 -12.54 17.18
CA VAL A 86 10.00 -12.25 16.37
C VAL A 86 10.38 -12.18 14.90
N THR A 87 9.86 -13.12 14.11
CA THR A 87 10.01 -13.12 12.66
C THR A 87 8.80 -12.46 12.01
N VAL A 88 9.05 -11.41 11.24
CA VAL A 88 8.05 -10.77 10.37
C VAL A 88 8.50 -10.97 8.92
N SER A 89 7.62 -11.56 8.11
CA SER A 89 7.82 -11.68 6.67
C SER A 89 6.77 -10.86 5.95
N PHE A 90 7.20 -10.09 4.95
CA PHE A 90 6.36 -9.20 4.17
C PHE A 90 6.83 -9.16 2.74
N GLY A 91 5.90 -9.14 1.79
CA GLY A 91 6.20 -9.03 0.38
C GLY A 91 4.94 -8.75 -0.40
N ASN A 92 5.03 -7.78 -1.31
CA ASN A 92 3.97 -7.44 -2.23
C ASN A 92 4.45 -7.64 -3.67
N ARG A 93 3.51 -7.84 -4.59
CA ARG A 93 3.79 -7.90 -6.02
C ARG A 93 2.61 -7.32 -6.79
N ILE A 94 2.90 -6.59 -7.86
CA ILE A 94 1.90 -6.14 -8.83
C ILE A 94 2.01 -6.99 -10.10
N TYR A 95 0.90 -7.61 -10.46
CA TYR A 95 0.78 -8.39 -11.69
C TYR A 95 0.05 -7.58 -12.75
N VAL A 96 0.71 -7.36 -13.88
CA VAL A 96 0.20 -6.58 -14.99
C VAL A 96 -0.13 -7.51 -16.15
N ARG A 97 -1.23 -7.23 -16.85
CA ARG A 97 -1.63 -8.02 -18.02
C ARG A 97 -0.55 -7.96 -19.09
N HIS A 98 -0.15 -9.13 -19.59
CA HIS A 98 0.75 -9.23 -20.73
C HIS A 98 0.32 -8.33 -21.91
N GLY A 99 1.26 -7.55 -22.45
CA GLY A 99 1.04 -6.61 -23.54
C GLY A 99 0.79 -5.16 -23.10
N ALA A 100 0.60 -4.91 -21.80
CA ALA A 100 0.68 -3.54 -21.28
C ALA A 100 2.14 -3.15 -21.02
N SER A 101 2.47 -1.90 -21.33
CA SER A 101 3.79 -1.32 -21.03
C SER A 101 3.83 -0.82 -19.60
N ILE A 102 4.83 -1.25 -18.85
CA ILE A 102 5.13 -0.74 -17.50
C ILE A 102 6.17 0.37 -17.65
N LEU A 103 5.88 1.53 -17.08
CA LEU A 103 6.85 2.64 -17.06
C LEU A 103 8.01 2.31 -16.12
N PRO A 104 9.27 2.51 -16.54
CA PRO A 104 10.44 2.26 -15.68
C PRO A 104 10.35 2.99 -14.34
N GLN A 105 9.91 4.25 -14.35
CA GLN A 105 9.80 5.08 -13.15
C GLN A 105 8.75 4.58 -12.15
N TYR A 106 7.78 3.78 -12.60
CA TYR A 106 6.83 3.12 -11.71
C TYR A 106 7.48 1.90 -11.05
N LYS A 107 8.19 1.09 -11.84
CA LYS A 107 8.94 -0.06 -11.34
C LYS A 107 10.03 0.33 -10.35
N ASP A 108 10.73 1.44 -10.59
CA ASP A 108 11.79 1.94 -9.72
C ASP A 108 11.27 2.34 -8.34
N ILE A 109 10.07 2.94 -8.26
CA ILE A 109 9.43 3.27 -6.98
C ILE A 109 8.97 2.00 -6.26
N ASP A 110 8.28 1.10 -6.96
CA ASP A 110 7.77 -0.13 -6.34
C ASP A 110 8.92 -0.99 -5.79
N LEU A 111 10.02 -1.10 -6.53
CA LEU A 111 11.20 -1.83 -6.07
C LEU A 111 11.95 -1.07 -4.96
N GLY A 112 12.20 0.23 -5.14
CA GLY A 112 13.05 1.02 -4.24
C GLY A 112 12.39 1.34 -2.90
N ASP A 113 11.10 1.69 -2.91
CA ASP A 113 10.40 2.13 -1.71
C ASP A 113 9.57 1.02 -1.07
N TYR A 114 9.18 -0.03 -1.80
CA TYR A 114 8.29 -1.08 -1.30
C TYR A 114 8.85 -2.51 -1.38
N ASP A 115 10.05 -2.71 -1.93
CA ASP A 115 10.65 -4.03 -2.18
C ASP A 115 9.69 -4.96 -2.94
N ALA A 116 8.96 -4.37 -3.88
CA ALA A 116 7.92 -5.04 -4.65
C ALA A 116 8.29 -5.08 -6.13
N ASP A 117 8.12 -6.24 -6.75
CA ASP A 117 8.28 -6.37 -8.19
C ASP A 117 6.97 -6.08 -8.93
N VAL A 118 7.11 -5.61 -10.16
CA VAL A 118 6.02 -5.39 -11.11
C VAL A 118 6.30 -6.25 -12.33
N GLU A 119 5.43 -7.23 -12.56
CA GLU A 119 5.65 -8.29 -13.54
C GLU A 119 4.48 -8.43 -14.50
N ASN A 120 4.80 -8.58 -15.79
CA ASN A 120 3.82 -8.93 -16.81
C ASN A 120 3.54 -10.43 -16.78
N VAL A 121 2.29 -10.82 -16.51
CA VAL A 121 1.86 -12.21 -16.55
C VAL A 121 0.93 -12.47 -17.72
N ARG A 122 1.11 -13.63 -18.37
CA ARG A 122 0.11 -14.17 -19.30
C ARG A 122 -1.05 -14.65 -18.44
N GLY A 123 -2.26 -14.16 -18.72
CA GLY A 123 -3.44 -14.52 -17.94
C GLY A 123 -3.60 -16.04 -17.84
N PHE A 124 -4.11 -16.51 -16.71
CA PHE A 124 -4.50 -17.90 -16.54
C PHE A 124 -5.57 -18.24 -17.60
N HIS A 125 -5.26 -19.16 -18.51
CA HIS A 125 -6.22 -19.82 -19.40
C HIS A 125 -6.51 -21.20 -18.82
#